data_AF-D8F1S9-F1
#
_entry.id   AF-D8F1S9-F1
#
_cell.length_a   1.000
_cell.length_b   1.000
_cell.length_c   1.000
_cell.angle_alpha   90.00
_cell.angle_beta   90.00
_cell.angle_gamma   90.00
#
_symmetry.space_group_name_H-M   'P 1'
#
loop_
_entity.id
_entity.type
_entity.pdbx_description
1 polymer ?
#
loop_
_entity_poly.entity_id
_entity_poly.type
_entity_poly.pdbx_seq_one_letter_code
_entity_poly.pdbx_strand_id
1 'polypeptide(L)' 'MNAGMKALLIENLKKLKLSTMLRELEGVIRQANQESLSYEEFLLNLSEAEVQTRQE' A
#
# COMPACT_ATOMS: atom_id res chain seq x y z
N MET A 1 -0.30 -9.72 7.74
CA MET A 1 1.16 -9.47 7.56
C MET A 1 1.84 -9.42 8.93
N ASN A 2 3.01 -10.05 9.10
CA ASN A 2 3.76 -9.97 10.38
C ASN A 2 4.52 -8.64 10.51
N ALA A 3 4.97 -8.32 11.74
CA ALA A 3 5.60 -7.03 12.03
C ALA A 3 6.91 -6.78 11.24
N GLY A 4 7.73 -7.82 11.03
CA GLY A 4 8.98 -7.71 10.28
C GLY A 4 8.78 -7.42 8.80
N MET A 5 7.81 -8.11 8.17
CA MET A 5 7.42 -7.85 6.78
C MET A 5 6.87 -6.44 6.61
N LYS A 6 6.07 -5.95 7.56
CA LYS A 6 5.55 -4.57 7.55
C LYS A 6 6.68 -3.53 7.58
N ALA A 7 7.67 -3.73 8.45
CA ALA A 7 8.81 -2.83 8.56
C ALA A 7 9.64 -2.77 7.27
N LEU A 8 9.92 -3.92 6.65
CA LEU A 8 10.62 -3.98 5.36
C LEU A 8 9.84 -3.31 4.23
N LEU A 9 8.51 -3.52 4.19
CA LEU A 9 7.66 -2.88 3.20
C LEU A 9 7.69 -1.35 3.35
N ILE A 10 7.56 -0.83 4.57
CA ILE A 10 7.66 0.61 4.85
C ILE A 10 9.00 1.19 4.37
N GLU A 11 10.11 0.53 4.69
CA GLU A 11 11.44 0.98 4.25
C GLU A 11 11.60 0.94 2.72
N ASN A 12 11.04 -0.08 2.06
CA ASN A 12 11.04 -0.15 0.59
C ASN A 12 10.23 0.99 -0.04
N LEU A 13 9.04 1.28 0.48
CA LEU A 13 8.19 2.38 -0.02
C LEU A 13 8.89 3.74 0.14
N LYS A 14 9.59 3.96 1.26
CA LYS A 14 10.43 5.16 1.45
C LYS A 14 11.55 5.26 0.41
N LYS A 15 12.30 4.17 0.17
CA LYS A 15 13.41 4.14 -0.80
C LYS A 15 12.94 4.39 -2.23
N LEU A 16 11.77 3.87 -2.60
CA LEU A 16 11.14 4.06 -3.90
C LEU A 16 10.40 5.40 -4.03
N LYS A 17 10.38 6.22 -2.96
CA LYS A 17 9.68 7.50 -2.89
C LYS A 17 8.17 7.39 -3.14
N LEU A 18 7.55 6.29 -2.73
CA LEU A 18 6.11 6.01 -2.89
C LEU A 18 5.36 6.53 -1.66
N SER A 19 5.34 7.85 -1.50
CA SER A 19 4.89 8.52 -0.28
C SER A 19 3.38 8.41 -0.04
N THR A 20 2.58 8.33 -1.10
CA THR A 20 1.13 8.11 -1.00
C THR A 20 0.84 6.64 -0.66
N MET A 21 1.49 5.67 -1.32
CA MET A 21 1.35 4.25 -0.94
C MET A 21 1.69 4.06 0.54
N LEU A 22 2.74 4.71 1.04
CA LEU A 22 3.13 4.61 2.44
C LEU A 22 2.04 5.14 3.39
N ARG A 23 1.40 6.26 3.04
CA ARG A 23 0.32 6.87 3.83
C ARG A 23 -0.93 5.99 3.82
N GLU A 24 -1.31 5.47 2.67
CA GLU A 24 -2.56 4.70 2.48
C GLU A 24 -2.43 3.23 2.90
N LEU A 25 -1.21 2.71 3.06
CA LEU A 25 -0.93 1.30 3.33
C LEU A 25 -1.79 0.70 4.46
N GLU A 26 -1.95 1.39 5.59
CA GLU A 26 -2.75 0.87 6.69
C GLU A 26 -4.25 0.82 6.38
N GLY A 27 -4.76 1.80 5.66
CA GLY A 27 -6.16 1.85 5.24
C GLY A 27 -6.48 0.70 4.30
N VAL A 28 -5.67 0.54 3.26
CA VAL A 28 -5.83 -0.53 2.26
C VAL A 28 -5.65 -1.92 2.88
N ILE A 29 -4.74 -2.11 3.84
CA ILE A 29 -4.63 -3.39 4.59
C ILE A 29 -5.91 -3.68 5.38
N ARG A 30 -6.48 -2.69 6.07
CA ARG A 30 -7.72 -2.89 6.83
C ARG A 30 -8.87 -3.25 5.90
N GLN A 31 -9.01 -2.53 4.80
CA GLN A 31 -10.02 -2.80 3.78
C GLN A 31 -9.85 -4.23 3.22
N ALA A 32 -8.63 -4.62 2.84
CA ALA A 32 -8.37 -5.97 2.32
C ALA A 32 -8.76 -7.08 3.31
N ASN A 33 -8.53 -6.88 4.61
CA ASN A 33 -8.95 -7.85 5.64
C ASN A 33 -10.47 -7.86 5.84
N GLN A 34 -11.17 -6.73 5.67
CA GLN A 34 -12.61 -6.62 5.85
C GLN A 34 -13.39 -7.13 4.65
N GLU A 35 -12.95 -6.78 3.45
CA GLU A 35 -13.62 -7.06 2.18
C GLU A 35 -13.10 -8.34 1.52
N SER A 36 -12.11 -9.02 2.13
CA SER A 36 -11.44 -10.20 1.57
C SER A 36 -10.87 -9.94 0.17
N LEU A 37 -10.27 -8.77 -0.04
CA LEU A 37 -9.63 -8.43 -1.31
C LEU A 37 -8.57 -9.47 -1.65
N SER A 38 -8.53 -9.85 -2.93
CA SER A 38 -7.43 -10.61 -3.48
C SER A 38 -6.12 -9.83 -3.36
N TYR A 39 -5.00 -10.55 -3.43
CA TYR A 39 -3.69 -9.91 -3.39
C TYR A 39 -3.49 -8.96 -4.58
N GLU A 40 -4.01 -9.33 -5.74
CA GLU A 40 -4.00 -8.54 -6.96
C GLU A 40 -4.78 -7.23 -6.81
N GLU A 41 -5.99 -7.27 -6.24
CA GLU A 41 -6.80 -6.08 -5.96
C GLU A 41 -6.13 -5.16 -4.93
N PHE A 42 -5.54 -5.74 -3.88
CA PHE A 42 -4.75 -4.99 -2.90
C PHE A 42 -3.60 -4.21 -3.55
N LEU A 43 -2.82 -4.87 -4.43
CA LEU A 43 -1.69 -4.24 -5.11
C LEU A 43 -2.16 -3.15 -6.08
N LEU A 44 -3.24 -3.41 -6.83
CA LEU A 44 -3.80 -2.46 -7.78
C LEU A 44 -4.25 -1.20 -7.06
N ASN A 45 -5.11 -1.32 -6.05
CA ASN A 45 -5.65 -0.19 -5.27
C ASN A 45 -4.54 0.68 -4.69
N LEU A 46 -3.52 0.05 -4.10
CA LEU A 46 -2.40 0.80 -3.51
C LEU A 46 -1.61 1.55 -4.59
N SER A 47 -1.39 0.94 -5.77
CA SER A 47 -0.62 1.53 -6.86
C SER A 47 -1.36 2.66 -7.58
N GLU A 48 -2.68 2.52 -7.76
CA GLU A 48 -3.52 3.54 -8.37
C GLU A 48 -3.55 4.81 -7.53
N ALA A 49 -3.65 4.70 -6.19
CA ALA A 49 -3.59 5.85 -5.30
C ALA A 49 -2.31 6.68 -5.49
N GLU A 50 -1.16 6.02 -5.65
CA GLU A 50 0.11 6.70 -5.89
C GLU A 50 0.19 7.32 -7.29
N VAL A 51 -0.30 6.62 -8.32
CA VAL A 51 -0.32 7.14 -9.69
C VAL A 51 -1.21 8.38 -9.78
N GLN A 52 -2.41 8.34 -9.18
CA GLN A 52 -3.34 9.46 -9.16
C GLN A 52 -2.70 10.71 -8.53
N THR A 53 -2.10 10.58 -7.34
CA THR A 53 -1.40 11.72 -6.70
C THR A 53 -0.23 12.27 -7.52
N ARG A 54 0.43 11.45 -8.34
CA ARG A 54 1.55 11.90 -9.19
C ARG A 54 1.11 12.52 -10.51
N GLN A 55 -0.12 12.27 -10.94
CA GLN A 55 -0.71 12.82 -12.16
C GLN A 55 -1.41 14.17 -11.91
N GLU A 56 -1.73 14.48 -10.66
CA GLU A 56 -2.20 15.79 -10.17
C GLU A 56 -1.06 16.79 -9.96
#